data_AF-A0A5C5XBI2-F1
#
_entry.id   AF-A0A5C5XBI2-F1
#
_cell.length_a   1.000
_cell.length_b   1.000
_cell.length_c   1.000
_cell.angle_alpha   90.00
_cell.angle_beta   90.00
_cell.angle_gamma   90.00
#
_symmetry.space_group_name_H-M   'P 1'
#
loop_
_entity.id
_entity.type
_entity.pdbx_description
1 polymer ?
#
loop_
_entity_poly.entity_id
_entity_poly.type
_entity_poly.pdbx_seq_one_letter_code
_entity_poly.pdbx_strand_id
1 'polypeptide(L)'
;MPAIFRFHRYATFVAIVFFSFAIGCDRKKQETKEKRPRPVVVQLLTKQPPPSSSSISASVASWKTEEIGFEVGGRVQYVLEPNTEVEGRVIDESGKLLIEGTPIGQIESERYQLAVALEKSDVVKAEQNLAVAEITLKESLPAQIAAAKATLSKIRTEYDRNLQLLAQNAVSQGEVDEVEANLKNAQAELLVLESNKKSQKAEIESLKNAILQSKQNLRDAERNLEDCKLFSSFKGQIADVSVVPGSVVSAGQPAITVQMMDPIKVEFEVSAEESRRLERIEILPVMVNMPDGTVQQREGYLYRIDPVADPLTRTYTVTLLVMNEKVNGLENEQDLATTSHIWRLDFKFLPGANENTLFAEEGAILQDDEGYYLWQVTNVTVGERPPLNGLLDVRKVRITPQSLKVPFLGNWVFQHVIVNDEEFAPKKNFIIGEIEVKQGTPETWNGDQVLLDSGGKWILRPGDLAKVNLSGAETIEGLYVPMDAIVRTDNNSYLFIVEEEGQQLIAKRIPIRIAESSGKKTTTSLLRIEPVDDVALEGRRYIVKGAHYMIDGEPVAPVSDSEEIQ
;
A
#
# COMPACT_ATOMS: atom_id res chain seq x y z
N MET A 1 -24.21 94.99 -3.92
CA MET A 1 -24.32 96.47 -3.92
C MET A 1 -23.63 96.99 -2.65
N PRO A 2 -23.03 98.18 -2.67
CA PRO A 2 -21.61 98.48 -2.90
C PRO A 2 -20.95 99.00 -1.59
N ALA A 3 -19.65 99.31 -1.49
CA ALA A 3 -19.02 100.58 -1.89
C ALA A 3 -17.64 100.58 -1.18
N ILE A 4 -16.48 100.75 -1.83
CA ILE A 4 -15.87 101.99 -2.36
C ILE A 4 -16.03 103.19 -1.42
N PHE A 5 -14.91 103.77 -0.97
CA PHE A 5 -14.52 105.21 -0.95
C PHE A 5 -13.36 105.39 0.05
N ARG A 6 -12.11 105.67 -0.37
CA ARG A 6 -11.52 106.93 -0.88
C ARG A 6 -11.00 107.90 0.23
N PHE A 7 -9.69 108.16 0.12
CA PHE A 7 -9.02 109.48 0.11
C PHE A 7 -8.95 110.38 1.37
N HIS A 8 -7.71 110.73 1.77
CA HIS A 8 -7.06 112.08 1.78
C HIS A 8 -5.77 112.00 2.63
N ARG A 9 -4.52 112.04 2.11
CA ARG A 9 -3.67 113.19 1.69
C ARG A 9 -3.74 114.44 2.57
N TYR A 10 -2.62 114.82 3.21
CA TYR A 10 -1.94 116.14 3.30
C TYR A 10 -0.57 115.91 3.99
N ALA A 11 0.60 116.11 3.35
CA ALA A 11 1.40 117.37 3.24
C ALA A 11 1.94 117.83 4.63
N THR A 12 3.20 118.20 4.91
CA THR A 12 4.34 118.73 4.14
C THR A 12 5.56 118.80 5.12
N PHE A 13 6.75 118.35 4.74
CA PHE A 13 8.02 119.13 4.56
C PHE A 13 8.93 119.44 5.78
N VAL A 14 10.25 119.34 5.51
CA VAL A 14 11.44 119.82 6.28
C VAL A 14 11.86 118.95 7.49
N ALA A 15 13.13 118.63 7.77
CA ALA A 15 14.40 118.50 7.06
C ALA A 15 15.43 117.91 8.06
N ILE A 16 16.54 117.37 7.54
CA ILE A 16 17.88 117.27 8.14
C ILE A 16 18.15 116.14 9.16
N VAL A 17 18.82 115.10 8.63
CA VAL A 17 20.11 114.49 9.06
C VAL A 17 20.30 114.18 10.54
N PHE A 18 20.32 112.88 10.88
CA PHE A 18 21.20 112.31 11.90
C PHE A 18 21.44 110.79 11.69
N PHE A 19 22.72 110.40 11.71
CA PHE A 19 23.31 109.09 12.09
C PHE A 19 22.98 107.82 11.26
N SER A 20 23.94 107.25 10.52
CA SER A 20 25.03 106.34 10.96
C SER A 20 24.63 104.85 10.98
N PHE A 21 25.12 104.04 10.04
CA PHE A 21 26.16 103.01 10.26
C PHE A 21 26.36 102.09 9.03
N ALA A 22 27.65 101.83 8.78
CA ALA A 22 28.33 100.80 7.98
C ALA A 22 27.48 99.70 7.29
N ILE A 23 27.54 99.57 5.96
CA ILE A 23 28.45 98.70 5.16
C ILE A 23 28.17 97.20 5.32
N GLY A 24 27.84 96.54 4.20
CA GLY A 24 27.90 95.09 4.08
C GLY A 24 27.44 94.59 2.71
N CYS A 25 28.28 94.76 1.68
CA CYS A 25 28.03 94.22 0.35
C CYS A 25 28.13 92.69 0.30
N ASP A 26 27.12 92.15 -0.37
CA ASP A 26 26.74 90.79 -0.71
C ASP A 26 27.85 89.86 -1.21
N ARG A 27 27.96 88.69 -0.55
CA ARG A 27 28.51 87.46 -1.12
C ARG A 27 27.76 86.29 -0.47
N LYS A 28 26.65 85.87 -1.07
CA LYS A 28 25.90 84.66 -0.70
C LYS A 28 26.84 83.44 -0.57
N LYS A 29 27.12 83.05 0.67
CA LYS A 29 27.54 81.70 1.05
C LYS A 29 26.33 80.78 0.86
N GLN A 30 26.45 79.77 0.01
CA GLN A 30 25.59 78.60 0.10
C GLN A 30 25.87 77.91 1.43
N GLU A 31 24.92 77.96 2.35
CA GLU A 31 24.87 77.03 3.47
C GLU A 31 24.49 75.64 2.94
N THR A 32 25.43 74.70 3.04
CA THR A 32 25.14 73.28 2.86
C THR A 32 24.25 72.85 4.01
N LYS A 33 22.95 72.70 3.76
CA LYS A 33 22.02 72.06 4.70
C LYS A 33 22.55 70.67 5.01
N GLU A 34 22.97 70.42 6.24
CA GLU A 34 23.28 69.09 6.74
C GLU A 34 22.01 68.23 6.62
N LYS A 35 22.03 67.26 5.69
CA LYS A 35 20.87 66.41 5.41
C LYS A 35 20.61 65.54 6.63
N ARG A 36 19.41 65.61 7.20
CA ARG A 36 18.98 64.71 8.28
C ARG A 36 19.04 63.26 7.79
N PRO A 37 19.51 62.31 8.61
CA PRO A 37 19.61 60.91 8.21
C PRO A 37 18.22 60.36 7.85
N ARG A 38 18.12 59.68 6.71
CA ARG A 38 16.84 59.15 6.23
C ARG A 38 16.50 57.84 6.94
N PRO A 39 15.26 57.64 7.42
CA PRO A 39 14.83 56.37 7.96
C PRO A 39 14.81 55.31 6.85
N VAL A 40 15.48 54.18 7.06
CA VAL A 40 15.54 53.06 6.11
C VAL A 40 15.37 51.73 6.84
N VAL A 41 14.71 50.78 6.20
CA VAL A 41 14.63 49.40 6.70
C VAL A 41 15.84 48.64 6.17
N VAL A 42 16.58 47.96 7.05
CA VAL A 42 17.79 47.21 6.67
C VAL A 42 17.66 45.73 7.03
N GLN A 43 18.25 44.87 6.22
CA GLN A 43 18.31 43.43 6.47
C GLN A 43 19.72 42.90 6.22
N LEU A 44 20.08 41.82 6.92
CA LEU A 44 21.36 41.14 6.73
C LEU A 44 21.34 40.31 5.44
N LEU A 45 22.39 40.43 4.62
CA LEU A 45 22.56 39.65 3.41
C LEU A 45 23.24 38.31 3.75
N THR A 46 22.50 37.21 3.74
CA THR A 46 23.03 35.86 3.99
C THR A 46 22.69 34.95 2.83
N LYS A 47 23.59 34.00 2.52
CA LYS A 47 23.25 32.93 1.58
C LYS A 47 22.10 32.12 2.15
N GLN A 48 21.10 31.89 1.32
CA GLN A 48 19.92 31.12 1.68
C GLN A 48 19.47 30.29 0.47
N PRO A 49 18.79 29.15 0.69
CA PRO A 49 18.13 28.44 -0.39
C PRO A 49 17.03 29.32 -1.03
N PRO A 50 16.67 29.08 -2.30
CA PRO A 50 15.66 29.87 -3.00
C PRO A 50 14.33 29.91 -2.22
N PRO A 51 13.70 31.08 -2.07
CA PRO A 51 12.52 31.30 -1.21
C PRO A 51 11.21 30.74 -1.73
N SER A 52 11.22 30.02 -2.86
CA SER A 52 10.05 29.30 -3.35
C SER A 52 10.46 27.89 -3.76
N SER A 53 10.42 26.97 -2.80
CA SER A 53 10.29 25.57 -3.18
C SER A 53 8.93 25.38 -3.84
N SER A 54 8.90 25.05 -5.14
CA SER A 54 7.63 24.74 -5.81
C SER A 54 7.06 23.48 -5.17
N SER A 55 5.97 23.58 -4.42
CA SER A 55 5.31 22.43 -3.81
C SER A 55 3.92 22.26 -4.37
N ILE A 56 3.49 21.02 -4.58
CA ILE A 56 2.15 20.68 -5.05
C ILE A 56 1.45 19.75 -4.07
N SER A 57 0.13 19.91 -3.93
CA SER A 57 -0.69 18.95 -3.18
C SER A 57 -0.93 17.73 -4.06
N ALA A 58 -0.71 16.54 -3.49
CA ALA A 58 -0.88 15.27 -4.15
C ALA A 58 -1.89 14.41 -3.39
N SER A 59 -2.61 13.57 -4.13
CA SER A 59 -3.55 12.59 -3.59
C SER A 59 -2.84 11.27 -3.36
N VAL A 60 -3.09 10.63 -2.23
CA VAL A 60 -2.55 9.32 -1.90
C VAL A 60 -3.52 8.23 -2.38
N ALA A 61 -3.03 7.20 -3.04
CA ALA A 61 -3.81 6.06 -3.51
C ALA A 61 -3.07 4.74 -3.29
N SER A 62 -3.78 3.61 -3.24
CA SER A 62 -3.14 2.29 -3.18
C SER A 62 -2.36 1.99 -4.47
N TRP A 63 -1.24 1.25 -4.35
CA TRP A 63 -0.50 0.87 -5.55
C TRP A 63 -1.29 -0.11 -6.42
N LYS A 64 -1.92 -1.10 -5.77
CA LYS A 64 -2.85 -2.03 -6.37
C LYS A 64 -4.09 -2.16 -5.50
N THR A 65 -5.24 -2.27 -6.15
CA THR A 65 -6.52 -2.66 -5.54
C THR A 65 -7.06 -3.80 -6.36
N GLU A 66 -7.53 -4.85 -5.69
CA GLU A 66 -8.10 -6.02 -6.33
C GLU A 66 -9.41 -6.40 -5.62
N GLU A 67 -10.46 -6.58 -6.41
CA GLU A 67 -11.71 -7.16 -5.95
C GLU A 67 -11.65 -8.66 -6.21
N ILE A 68 -11.57 -9.44 -5.14
CA ILE A 68 -11.33 -10.87 -5.18
C ILE A 68 -12.64 -11.60 -4.93
N GLY A 69 -12.96 -12.55 -5.80
CA GLY A 69 -14.13 -13.43 -5.71
C GLY A 69 -13.72 -14.90 -5.73
N PHE A 70 -14.57 -15.76 -5.17
CA PHE A 70 -14.32 -17.20 -5.20
C PHE A 70 -14.34 -17.74 -6.63
N GLU A 71 -13.41 -18.65 -6.98
CA GLU A 71 -13.39 -19.29 -8.31
C GLU A 71 -14.52 -20.31 -8.49
N VAL A 72 -15.04 -20.83 -7.37
CA VAL A 72 -16.17 -21.77 -7.34
C VAL A 72 -17.32 -21.23 -6.49
N GLY A 73 -18.56 -21.61 -6.83
CA GLY A 73 -19.76 -21.14 -6.12
C GLY A 73 -20.13 -22.01 -4.92
N GLY A 74 -20.47 -21.41 -3.80
CA GLY A 74 -20.87 -22.14 -2.59
C GLY A 74 -21.34 -21.24 -1.47
N ARG A 75 -21.57 -21.83 -0.31
CA ARG A 75 -21.91 -21.08 0.91
C ARG A 75 -20.64 -20.62 1.60
N VAL A 76 -20.54 -19.33 1.88
CA VAL A 76 -19.40 -18.76 2.62
C VAL A 76 -19.38 -19.32 4.04
N GLN A 77 -18.27 -19.93 4.42
CA GLN A 77 -18.01 -20.44 5.77
C GLN A 77 -17.45 -19.34 6.67
N TYR A 78 -16.42 -18.62 6.21
CA TYR A 78 -15.88 -17.43 6.86
C TYR A 78 -15.20 -16.51 5.82
N VAL A 79 -15.00 -15.25 6.20
CA VAL A 79 -14.21 -14.25 5.47
C VAL A 79 -13.50 -13.37 6.49
N LEU A 80 -12.26 -12.97 6.23
CA LEU A 80 -11.52 -12.07 7.11
C LEU A 80 -12.14 -10.66 7.10
N GLU A 81 -12.07 -9.99 8.25
CA GLU A 81 -12.65 -8.66 8.46
C GLU A 81 -11.83 -7.53 7.79
N PRO A 82 -12.45 -6.37 7.52
CA PRO A 82 -11.74 -5.17 7.08
C PRO A 82 -10.61 -4.76 8.04
N ASN A 83 -9.59 -4.09 7.49
CA ASN A 83 -8.33 -3.72 8.15
C ASN A 83 -7.41 -4.88 8.53
N THR A 84 -7.75 -6.12 8.18
CA THR A 84 -6.84 -7.28 8.35
C THR A 84 -5.75 -7.27 7.29
N GLU A 85 -4.51 -7.53 7.69
CA GLU A 85 -3.38 -7.69 6.76
C GLU A 85 -3.27 -9.12 6.27
N VAL A 86 -2.97 -9.26 4.99
CA VAL A 86 -2.95 -10.55 4.31
C VAL A 86 -1.69 -10.67 3.48
N GLU A 87 -1.09 -11.85 3.49
CA GLU A 87 0.02 -12.18 2.60
C GLU A 87 -0.52 -12.77 1.30
N GLY A 88 0.12 -12.37 0.19
CA GLY A 88 -0.22 -12.89 -1.13
C GLY A 88 0.25 -14.32 -1.32
N ARG A 89 -0.57 -15.15 -1.96
CA ARG A 89 -0.19 -16.50 -2.37
C ARG A 89 0.63 -16.41 -3.66
N VAL A 90 1.84 -16.95 -3.64
CA VAL A 90 2.75 -16.91 -4.80
C VAL A 90 3.07 -18.32 -5.25
N ILE A 91 2.85 -18.58 -6.54
CA ILE A 91 3.11 -19.85 -7.19
C ILE A 91 4.09 -19.56 -8.34
N ASP A 92 5.10 -20.42 -8.51
CA ASP A 92 6.05 -20.27 -9.62
C ASP A 92 5.47 -20.74 -10.97
N GLU A 93 6.21 -20.50 -12.06
CA GLU A 93 5.82 -20.92 -13.41
C GLU A 93 5.60 -22.45 -13.55
N SER A 94 6.19 -23.25 -12.65
CA SER A 94 6.04 -24.71 -12.62
C SER A 94 4.84 -25.19 -11.82
N GLY A 95 4.10 -24.27 -11.18
CA GLY A 95 2.96 -24.58 -10.31
C GLY A 95 3.36 -24.91 -8.87
N LYS A 96 4.62 -24.68 -8.47
CA LYS A 96 5.07 -24.90 -7.10
C LYS A 96 4.73 -23.69 -6.23
N LEU A 97 4.11 -23.97 -5.08
CA LEU A 97 3.82 -22.96 -4.06
C LEU A 97 5.13 -22.42 -3.47
N LEU A 98 5.37 -21.12 -3.65
CA LEU A 98 6.50 -20.40 -3.06
C LEU A 98 6.11 -19.75 -1.73
N ILE A 99 4.93 -19.15 -1.69
CA ILE A 99 4.36 -18.50 -0.51
C ILE A 99 2.93 -19.01 -0.36
N GLU A 100 2.61 -19.56 0.80
CA GLU A 100 1.27 -20.14 1.09
C GLU A 100 0.16 -19.10 1.00
N GLY A 101 0.47 -17.86 1.39
CA GLY A 101 -0.49 -16.76 1.48
C GLY A 101 -1.45 -16.93 2.66
N THR A 102 -2.14 -15.85 3.01
CA THR A 102 -3.17 -15.88 4.05
C THR A 102 -4.52 -16.25 3.41
N PRO A 103 -5.23 -17.28 3.89
CA PRO A 103 -6.58 -17.56 3.42
C PRO A 103 -7.52 -16.43 3.88
N ILE A 104 -8.06 -15.67 2.93
CA ILE A 104 -8.90 -14.49 3.20
C ILE A 104 -10.38 -14.84 3.31
N GLY A 105 -10.77 -16.02 2.84
CA GLY A 105 -12.12 -16.54 2.97
C GLY A 105 -12.19 -18.00 2.57
N GLN A 106 -13.26 -18.66 2.98
CA GLN A 106 -13.50 -20.05 2.64
C GLN A 106 -14.98 -20.29 2.43
N ILE A 107 -15.32 -21.11 1.43
CA ILE A 107 -16.66 -21.68 1.28
C ILE A 107 -16.73 -23.10 1.87
N GLU A 108 -17.93 -23.55 2.15
CA GLU A 108 -18.22 -24.91 2.59
C GLU A 108 -17.68 -25.94 1.58
N SER A 109 -16.68 -26.71 2.01
CA SER A 109 -15.92 -27.61 1.13
C SER A 109 -16.47 -29.03 1.06
N GLU A 110 -17.46 -29.40 1.89
CA GLU A 110 -17.97 -30.78 1.98
C GLU A 110 -18.43 -31.33 0.62
N ARG A 111 -19.18 -30.53 -0.14
CA ARG A 111 -19.62 -30.91 -1.50
C ARG A 111 -18.45 -31.23 -2.43
N TYR A 112 -17.37 -30.46 -2.33
CA TYR A 112 -16.18 -30.62 -3.18
C TYR A 112 -15.32 -31.79 -2.72
N GLN A 113 -15.21 -32.02 -1.41
CA GLN A 113 -14.56 -33.21 -0.85
C GLN A 113 -15.26 -34.50 -1.31
N LEU A 114 -16.59 -34.51 -1.33
CA LEU A 114 -17.37 -35.64 -1.84
C LEU A 114 -17.14 -35.86 -3.35
N ALA A 115 -17.04 -34.79 -4.14
CA ALA A 115 -16.71 -34.89 -5.57
C ALA A 115 -15.32 -35.50 -5.78
N VAL A 116 -14.31 -35.06 -5.03
CA VAL A 116 -12.96 -35.65 -5.06
C VAL A 116 -13.00 -37.14 -4.69
N ALA A 117 -13.76 -37.52 -3.65
CA ALA A 117 -13.88 -38.91 -3.24
C ALA A 117 -14.53 -39.80 -4.32
N LEU A 118 -15.51 -39.26 -5.05
CA LEU A 118 -16.15 -39.94 -6.18
C LEU A 118 -15.14 -40.18 -7.32
N GLU A 119 -14.43 -39.14 -7.76
CA GLU A 119 -13.46 -39.26 -8.85
C GLU A 119 -12.29 -40.18 -8.48
N LYS A 120 -11.82 -40.14 -7.22
CA LYS A 120 -10.83 -41.11 -6.70
C LYS A 120 -11.32 -42.55 -6.85
N SER A 121 -12.59 -42.79 -6.56
CA SER A 121 -13.19 -44.12 -6.69
C SER A 121 -13.25 -44.58 -8.14
N ASP A 122 -13.50 -43.66 -9.08
CA ASP A 122 -13.56 -43.99 -10.50
C ASP A 122 -12.18 -44.26 -11.11
N VAL A 123 -11.13 -43.56 -10.66
CA VAL A 123 -9.74 -43.92 -10.98
C VAL A 123 -9.43 -45.34 -10.52
N VAL A 124 -9.80 -45.71 -9.29
CA VAL A 124 -9.56 -47.06 -8.76
C VAL A 124 -10.30 -48.12 -9.58
N LYS A 125 -11.56 -47.88 -9.96
CA LYS A 125 -12.32 -48.81 -10.83
C LYS A 125 -11.64 -48.98 -12.20
N ALA A 126 -11.19 -47.88 -12.80
CA ALA A 126 -10.50 -47.92 -14.08
C ALA A 126 -9.16 -48.70 -14.00
N GLU A 127 -8.40 -48.50 -12.93
CA GLU A 127 -7.16 -49.24 -12.66
C GLU A 127 -7.41 -50.74 -12.42
N GLN A 128 -8.48 -51.10 -11.72
CA GLN A 128 -8.89 -52.50 -11.54
C GLN A 128 -9.27 -53.17 -12.87
N ASN A 129 -10.00 -52.48 -13.74
CA ASN A 129 -10.36 -53.00 -15.06
C ASN A 129 -9.12 -53.24 -15.93
N LEU A 130 -8.15 -52.32 -15.88
CA LEU A 130 -6.85 -52.51 -16.54
C LEU A 130 -6.12 -53.74 -15.97
N ALA A 131 -6.08 -53.91 -14.65
CA ALA A 131 -5.41 -55.04 -14.02
C ALA A 131 -5.99 -56.40 -14.50
N VAL A 132 -7.32 -56.52 -14.57
CA VAL A 132 -7.99 -57.72 -15.09
C VAL A 132 -7.64 -57.98 -16.57
N ALA A 133 -7.63 -56.92 -17.39
CA ALA A 133 -7.26 -57.01 -18.80
C ALA A 133 -5.78 -57.43 -18.98
N GLU A 134 -4.87 -56.92 -18.14
CA GLU A 134 -3.46 -57.28 -18.15
C GLU A 134 -3.22 -58.73 -17.74
N ILE A 135 -3.91 -59.23 -16.71
CA ILE A 135 -3.85 -60.64 -16.28
C ILE A 135 -4.27 -61.54 -17.45
N THR A 136 -5.35 -61.19 -18.15
CA THR A 136 -5.82 -61.94 -19.32
C THR A 136 -4.76 -61.98 -20.43
N LEU A 137 -4.09 -60.85 -20.70
CA LEU A 137 -3.04 -60.76 -21.72
C LEU A 137 -1.75 -61.50 -21.33
N LYS A 138 -1.35 -61.47 -20.06
CA LYS A 138 -0.06 -62.00 -19.56
C LYS A 138 -0.13 -63.47 -19.18
N GLU A 139 -1.27 -63.94 -18.69
CA GLU A 139 -1.42 -65.30 -18.14
C GLU A 139 -2.34 -66.17 -19.01
N SER A 140 -3.61 -65.78 -19.15
CA SER A 140 -4.63 -66.63 -19.79
C SER A 140 -4.39 -66.84 -21.29
N LEU A 141 -4.19 -65.76 -22.06
CA LEU A 141 -4.01 -65.84 -23.52
C LEU A 141 -2.73 -66.59 -23.92
N PRO A 142 -1.56 -66.36 -23.29
CA PRO A 142 -0.35 -67.14 -23.60
C PRO A 142 -0.50 -68.63 -23.31
N ALA A 143 -1.19 -69.01 -22.23
CA ALA A 143 -1.46 -70.42 -21.94
C ALA A 143 -2.35 -71.07 -23.01
N GLN A 144 -3.41 -70.38 -23.46
CA GLN A 144 -4.27 -70.84 -24.55
C GLN A 144 -3.52 -70.96 -25.88
N ILE A 145 -2.70 -69.96 -26.23
CA ILE A 145 -1.87 -69.96 -27.44
C ILE A 145 -0.84 -71.11 -27.38
N ALA A 146 -0.23 -71.37 -26.22
CA ALA A 146 0.71 -72.46 -26.06
C ALA A 146 0.03 -73.83 -26.26
N ALA A 147 -1.16 -74.02 -25.69
CA ALA A 147 -1.96 -75.23 -25.90
C ALA A 147 -2.35 -75.41 -27.38
N ALA A 148 -2.85 -74.36 -28.04
CA ALA A 148 -3.20 -74.40 -29.47
C ALA A 148 -1.97 -74.70 -30.36
N LYS A 149 -0.80 -74.13 -30.04
CA LYS A 149 0.46 -74.44 -30.74
C LYS A 149 0.88 -75.89 -30.56
N ALA A 150 0.71 -76.46 -29.37
CA ALA A 150 0.99 -77.88 -29.12
C ALA A 150 0.05 -78.79 -29.94
N THR A 151 -1.24 -78.46 -29.98
CA THR A 151 -2.24 -79.17 -30.81
C THR A 151 -1.91 -79.09 -32.30
N LEU A 152 -1.61 -77.89 -32.80
CA LEU A 152 -1.18 -77.67 -34.17
C LEU A 152 0.07 -78.50 -34.51
N SER A 153 1.06 -78.52 -33.61
CA SER A 153 2.29 -79.29 -33.80
C SER A 153 2.01 -80.78 -33.91
N LYS A 154 1.12 -81.32 -33.05
CA LYS A 154 0.72 -82.73 -33.08
C LYS A 154 0.05 -83.09 -34.41
N ILE A 155 -0.95 -82.31 -34.82
CA ILE A 155 -1.71 -82.55 -36.06
C ILE A 155 -0.79 -82.42 -37.29
N ARG A 156 0.15 -81.47 -37.26
CA ARG A 156 1.15 -81.31 -38.33
C ARG A 156 2.04 -82.55 -38.46
N THR A 157 2.54 -83.09 -37.35
CA THR A 157 3.33 -84.33 -37.38
C THR A 157 2.50 -85.52 -37.88
N GLU A 158 1.22 -85.62 -37.54
CA GLU A 158 0.32 -86.66 -38.05
C GLU A 158 0.08 -86.51 -39.56
N TYR A 159 -0.12 -85.28 -40.05
CA TYR A 159 -0.24 -84.97 -41.47
C TYR A 159 1.02 -85.36 -42.25
N ASP A 160 2.20 -84.92 -41.77
CA ASP A 160 3.50 -85.21 -42.39
C ASP A 160 3.75 -86.73 -42.46
N ARG A 161 3.39 -87.46 -41.40
CA ARG A 161 3.47 -88.94 -41.36
C ARG A 161 2.51 -89.60 -42.35
N ASN A 162 1.27 -89.13 -42.44
CA ASN A 162 0.28 -89.70 -43.35
C ASN A 162 0.62 -89.43 -44.81
N LEU A 163 1.22 -88.27 -45.14
CA LEU A 163 1.76 -87.99 -46.47
C LEU A 163 2.86 -89.00 -46.87
N GLN A 164 3.76 -89.35 -45.95
CA GLN A 164 4.80 -90.35 -46.20
C GLN A 164 4.20 -91.76 -46.41
N LEU A 165 3.18 -92.12 -45.63
CA LEU A 165 2.50 -93.41 -45.75
C LEU A 165 1.66 -93.52 -47.04
N LEU A 166 1.07 -92.41 -47.51
CA LEU A 166 0.33 -92.36 -48.78
C LEU A 166 1.27 -92.65 -49.96
N ALA A 167 2.49 -92.08 -49.93
CA ALA A 167 3.52 -92.35 -50.94
C ALA A 167 3.96 -93.83 -50.95
N GLN A 168 3.74 -94.57 -49.86
CA GLN A 168 3.99 -96.01 -49.74
C GLN A 168 2.73 -96.86 -49.99
N ASN A 169 1.61 -96.26 -50.42
CA ASN A 169 0.28 -96.87 -50.55
C ASN A 169 -0.25 -97.52 -49.26
N ALA A 170 0.16 -97.03 -48.09
CA ALA A 170 -0.19 -97.59 -46.78
C ALA A 170 -1.42 -96.92 -46.12
N VAL A 171 -1.89 -95.78 -46.64
CA VAL A 171 -3.11 -95.06 -46.22
C VAL A 171 -3.88 -94.57 -47.45
N SER A 172 -5.16 -94.24 -47.30
CA SER A 172 -6.01 -93.76 -48.40
C SER A 172 -5.94 -92.24 -48.60
N GLN A 173 -6.28 -91.76 -49.80
CA GLN A 173 -6.35 -90.32 -50.07
C GLN A 173 -7.35 -89.59 -49.14
N GLY A 174 -8.50 -90.23 -48.86
CA GLY A 174 -9.50 -89.66 -47.96
C GLY A 174 -9.00 -89.44 -46.53
N GLU A 175 -8.13 -90.31 -46.02
CA GLU A 175 -7.51 -90.14 -44.69
C GLU A 175 -6.50 -88.97 -44.66
N VAL A 176 -5.79 -88.72 -45.77
CA VAL A 176 -4.90 -87.55 -45.87
C VAL A 176 -5.70 -86.25 -45.95
N ASP A 177 -6.77 -86.23 -46.75
CA ASP A 177 -7.66 -85.07 -46.91
C ASP A 177 -8.34 -84.70 -45.58
N GLU A 178 -8.71 -85.70 -44.76
CA GLU A 178 -9.26 -85.50 -43.42
C GLU A 178 -8.24 -84.83 -42.47
N VAL A 179 -7.00 -85.32 -42.44
CA VAL A 179 -5.95 -84.74 -41.59
C VAL A 179 -5.53 -83.36 -42.09
N GLU A 180 -5.57 -83.10 -43.40
CA GLU A 180 -5.35 -81.76 -43.95
C GLU A 180 -6.43 -80.78 -43.47
N ALA A 181 -7.70 -81.19 -43.48
CA ALA A 181 -8.79 -80.40 -42.95
C ALA A 181 -8.58 -80.09 -41.46
N ASN A 182 -8.16 -81.09 -40.67
CA ASN A 182 -7.83 -80.91 -39.25
C ASN A 182 -6.64 -79.95 -39.03
N LEU A 183 -5.62 -80.02 -39.89
CA LEU A 183 -4.49 -79.08 -39.84
C LEU A 183 -4.95 -77.64 -40.10
N LYS A 184 -5.78 -77.43 -41.14
CA LYS A 184 -6.35 -76.11 -41.43
C LYS A 184 -7.21 -75.58 -40.29
N ASN A 185 -8.00 -76.44 -39.64
CA ASN A 185 -8.80 -76.06 -38.46
C ASN A 185 -7.90 -75.62 -37.29
N ALA A 186 -6.84 -76.37 -36.99
CA ALA A 186 -5.89 -76.02 -35.93
C ALA A 186 -5.11 -74.72 -36.24
N GLN A 187 -4.79 -74.47 -37.52
CA GLN A 187 -4.17 -73.21 -37.95
C GLN A 187 -5.14 -72.04 -37.76
N ALA A 188 -6.40 -72.21 -38.13
CA ALA A 188 -7.44 -71.19 -37.95
C ALA A 188 -7.66 -70.88 -36.46
N GLU A 189 -7.68 -71.89 -35.59
CA GLU A 189 -7.81 -71.70 -34.14
C GLU A 189 -6.65 -70.89 -33.55
N LEU A 190 -5.41 -71.19 -33.95
CA LEU A 190 -4.24 -70.40 -33.53
C LEU A 190 -4.36 -68.94 -34.01
N LEU A 191 -4.77 -68.71 -35.26
CA LEU A 191 -4.92 -67.38 -35.82
C LEU A 191 -6.01 -66.56 -35.09
N VAL A 192 -7.11 -67.19 -34.67
CA VAL A 192 -8.14 -66.56 -33.82
C VAL A 192 -7.55 -66.13 -32.48
N LEU A 193 -6.78 -66.99 -31.80
CA LEU A 193 -6.15 -66.65 -30.52
C LEU A 193 -5.11 -65.54 -30.66
N GLU A 194 -4.33 -65.52 -31.74
CA GLU A 194 -3.39 -64.44 -32.03
C GLU A 194 -4.11 -63.11 -32.33
N SER A 195 -5.24 -63.17 -33.05
CA SER A 195 -6.12 -62.02 -33.26
C SER A 195 -6.70 -61.50 -31.94
N ASN A 196 -7.21 -62.40 -31.09
CA ASN A 196 -7.72 -62.06 -29.75
C ASN A 196 -6.64 -61.40 -28.89
N LYS A 197 -5.39 -61.87 -28.95
CA LYS A 197 -4.26 -61.22 -28.28
C LYS A 197 -4.01 -59.80 -28.79
N LYS A 198 -4.15 -59.56 -30.10
CA LYS A 198 -4.01 -58.22 -30.67
C LYS A 198 -5.16 -57.31 -30.23
N SER A 199 -6.40 -57.80 -30.24
CA SER A 199 -7.57 -57.08 -29.74
C SER A 199 -7.43 -56.75 -28.25
N GLN A 200 -6.97 -57.69 -27.43
CA GLN A 200 -6.74 -57.46 -26.00
C GLN A 200 -5.68 -56.38 -25.73
N LYS A 201 -4.64 -56.31 -26.57
CA LYS A 201 -3.64 -55.22 -26.48
C LYS A 201 -4.27 -53.85 -26.80
N ALA A 202 -5.11 -53.78 -27.83
CA ALA A 202 -5.81 -52.54 -28.16
C ALA A 202 -6.77 -52.11 -27.04
N GLU A 203 -7.45 -53.08 -26.41
CA GLU A 203 -8.32 -52.84 -25.25
C GLU A 203 -7.54 -52.27 -24.06
N ILE A 204 -6.35 -52.82 -23.76
CA ILE A 204 -5.48 -52.28 -22.70
C ILE A 204 -5.08 -50.82 -22.97
N GLU A 205 -4.75 -50.47 -24.21
CA GLU A 205 -4.45 -49.07 -24.55
C GLU A 205 -5.70 -48.17 -24.40
N SER A 206 -6.89 -48.67 -24.74
CA SER A 206 -8.15 -47.96 -24.48
C SER A 206 -8.38 -47.73 -22.97
N LEU A 207 -8.16 -48.77 -22.15
CA LEU A 207 -8.29 -48.68 -20.69
C LEU A 207 -7.26 -47.74 -20.06
N LYS A 208 -6.03 -47.68 -20.57
CA LYS A 208 -5.02 -46.70 -20.13
C LYS A 208 -5.48 -45.26 -20.42
N ASN A 209 -6.07 -45.02 -21.59
CA ASN A 209 -6.64 -43.72 -21.92
C ASN A 209 -7.83 -43.38 -21.01
N ALA A 210 -8.66 -44.37 -20.66
CA ALA A 210 -9.74 -44.18 -19.70
C ALA A 210 -9.21 -43.81 -18.30
N ILE A 211 -8.12 -44.45 -17.83
CA ILE A 211 -7.45 -44.06 -16.57
C ILE A 211 -6.92 -42.64 -16.64
N LEU A 212 -6.28 -42.24 -17.75
CA LEU A 212 -5.81 -40.87 -17.93
C LEU A 212 -6.96 -39.88 -17.83
N GLN A 213 -8.10 -40.17 -18.48
CA GLN A 213 -9.31 -39.34 -18.40
C GLN A 213 -9.83 -39.24 -16.96
N SER A 214 -9.96 -40.36 -16.24
CA SER A 214 -10.38 -40.35 -14.83
C SER A 214 -9.40 -39.57 -13.94
N LYS A 215 -8.09 -39.64 -14.21
CA LYS A 215 -7.09 -38.84 -13.47
C LYS A 215 -7.21 -37.34 -13.76
N GLN A 216 -7.57 -36.96 -14.97
CA GLN A 216 -7.86 -35.55 -15.30
C GLN A 216 -9.09 -35.04 -14.57
N ASN A 217 -10.19 -35.82 -14.56
CA ASN A 217 -11.40 -35.45 -13.80
C ASN A 217 -11.11 -35.31 -12.30
N LEU A 218 -10.30 -36.23 -11.75
CA LEU A 218 -9.85 -36.15 -10.36
C LEU A 218 -9.08 -34.85 -10.10
N ARG A 219 -8.12 -34.50 -10.96
CA ARG A 219 -7.35 -33.26 -10.84
C ARG A 219 -8.26 -32.02 -10.91
N ASP A 220 -9.27 -32.02 -11.77
CA ASP A 220 -10.24 -30.92 -11.85
C ASP A 220 -11.10 -30.83 -10.57
N ALA A 221 -11.51 -31.96 -9.99
CA ALA A 221 -12.22 -31.99 -8.71
C ALA A 221 -11.34 -31.52 -7.54
N GLU A 222 -10.07 -31.91 -7.52
CA GLU A 222 -9.10 -31.48 -6.51
C GLU A 222 -8.83 -29.98 -6.60
N ARG A 223 -8.69 -29.44 -7.82
CA ARG A 223 -8.57 -27.99 -8.03
C ARG A 223 -9.80 -27.24 -7.52
N ASN A 224 -11.01 -27.70 -7.87
CA ASN A 224 -12.23 -27.07 -7.36
C ASN A 224 -12.32 -27.09 -5.81
N LEU A 225 -11.73 -28.11 -5.17
CA LEU A 225 -11.63 -28.17 -3.70
C LEU A 225 -10.59 -27.17 -3.15
N GLU A 226 -9.45 -27.00 -3.83
CA GLU A 226 -8.46 -25.97 -3.49
C GLU A 226 -9.06 -24.56 -3.64
N ASP A 227 -9.83 -24.34 -4.70
CA ASP A 227 -10.52 -23.10 -5.06
C ASP A 227 -11.65 -22.74 -4.08
N CYS A 228 -12.01 -23.65 -3.15
CA CYS A 228 -12.90 -23.33 -2.03
C CYS A 228 -12.27 -22.35 -1.03
N LYS A 229 -10.94 -22.22 -1.03
CA LYS A 229 -10.20 -21.26 -0.22
C LYS A 229 -9.79 -20.08 -1.09
N LEU A 230 -10.12 -18.89 -0.62
CA LEU A 230 -9.77 -17.65 -1.28
C LEU A 230 -8.45 -17.12 -0.72
N PHE A 231 -7.57 -16.67 -1.59
CA PHE A 231 -6.29 -16.07 -1.23
C PHE A 231 -6.14 -14.71 -1.94
N SER A 232 -5.31 -13.84 -1.40
CA SER A 232 -4.89 -12.64 -2.12
C SER A 232 -3.74 -12.94 -3.08
N SER A 233 -3.68 -12.24 -4.21
CA SER A 233 -2.57 -12.32 -5.17
C SER A 233 -1.32 -11.57 -4.70
N PHE A 234 -1.46 -10.67 -3.72
CA PHE A 234 -0.37 -9.83 -3.22
C PHE A 234 -0.54 -9.47 -1.74
N LYS A 235 0.55 -9.04 -1.11
CA LYS A 235 0.50 -8.54 0.27
C LYS A 235 -0.29 -7.23 0.34
N GLY A 236 -1.28 -7.16 1.22
CA GLY A 236 -2.11 -5.98 1.36
C GLY A 236 -2.97 -5.98 2.61
N GLN A 237 -3.88 -5.02 2.66
CA GLN A 237 -4.87 -4.88 3.72
C GLN A 237 -6.27 -4.99 3.12
N ILE A 238 -7.18 -5.69 3.81
CA ILE A 238 -8.58 -5.79 3.39
C ILE A 238 -9.25 -4.43 3.60
N ALA A 239 -9.74 -3.84 2.50
CA ALA A 239 -10.41 -2.55 2.52
C ALA A 239 -11.93 -2.67 2.70
N ASP A 240 -12.54 -3.67 2.07
CA ASP A 240 -13.98 -3.91 2.12
C ASP A 240 -14.30 -5.41 2.03
N VAL A 241 -15.39 -5.82 2.67
CA VAL A 241 -15.91 -7.19 2.63
C VAL A 241 -17.36 -7.13 2.20
N SER A 242 -17.64 -7.61 1.00
CA SER A 242 -18.95 -7.50 0.35
C SER A 242 -19.85 -8.71 0.59
N VAL A 243 -19.37 -9.75 1.28
CA VAL A 243 -20.12 -10.98 1.59
C VAL A 243 -20.06 -11.30 3.07
N VAL A 244 -21.11 -11.94 3.59
CA VAL A 244 -21.21 -12.33 4.99
C VAL A 244 -21.23 -13.86 5.11
N PRO A 245 -20.63 -14.45 6.15
CA PRO A 245 -20.73 -15.88 6.38
C PRO A 245 -22.18 -16.39 6.42
N GLY A 246 -22.40 -17.54 5.79
CA GLY A 246 -23.72 -18.11 5.55
C GLY A 246 -24.37 -17.66 4.23
N SER A 247 -23.89 -16.60 3.58
CA SER A 247 -24.36 -16.20 2.24
C SER A 247 -23.93 -17.20 1.15
N VAL A 248 -24.67 -17.25 0.05
CA VAL A 248 -24.32 -18.08 -1.13
C VAL A 248 -23.73 -17.16 -2.19
N VAL A 249 -22.54 -17.52 -2.67
CA VAL A 249 -21.80 -16.77 -3.69
C VAL A 249 -21.70 -17.58 -4.98
N SER A 250 -21.70 -16.88 -6.11
CA SER A 250 -21.39 -17.47 -7.42
C SER A 250 -19.91 -17.31 -7.76
N ALA A 251 -19.39 -18.16 -8.65
CA ALA A 251 -18.03 -18.03 -9.15
C ALA A 251 -17.77 -16.64 -9.76
N GLY A 252 -16.68 -15.99 -9.37
CA GLY A 252 -16.27 -14.67 -9.83
C GLY A 252 -17.04 -13.50 -9.20
N GLN A 253 -18.00 -13.75 -8.30
CA GLN A 253 -18.66 -12.67 -7.56
C GLN A 253 -17.68 -12.01 -6.59
N PRO A 254 -17.48 -10.67 -6.63
CA PRO A 254 -16.63 -9.96 -5.68
C PRO A 254 -17.04 -10.23 -4.24
N ALA A 255 -16.09 -10.69 -3.43
CA ALA A 255 -16.28 -11.02 -2.03
C ALA A 255 -15.48 -10.09 -1.12
N ILE A 256 -14.24 -9.80 -1.47
CA ILE A 256 -13.30 -9.03 -0.64
C ILE A 256 -12.50 -8.07 -1.53
N THR A 257 -12.32 -6.82 -1.09
CA THR A 257 -11.43 -5.86 -1.74
C THR A 257 -10.12 -5.78 -0.96
N VAL A 258 -8.99 -6.12 -1.60
CA VAL A 258 -7.66 -6.02 -1.01
C VAL A 258 -6.89 -4.85 -1.64
N GLN A 259 -6.23 -4.05 -0.80
CA GLN A 259 -5.43 -2.90 -1.23
C GLN A 259 -3.98 -3.05 -0.77
N MET A 260 -3.05 -2.78 -1.67
CA MET A 260 -1.64 -2.74 -1.34
C MET A 260 -1.32 -1.40 -0.68
N MET A 261 -0.85 -1.48 0.57
CA MET A 261 -0.53 -0.32 1.41
C MET A 261 0.95 0.07 1.35
N ASP A 262 1.82 -0.85 0.95
CA ASP A 262 3.26 -0.61 0.79
C ASP A 262 3.79 -1.36 -0.46
N PRO A 263 4.38 -0.65 -1.44
CA PRO A 263 4.44 0.82 -1.54
C PRO A 263 3.06 1.44 -1.82
N ILE A 264 2.94 2.74 -1.54
CA ILE A 264 1.73 3.54 -1.78
C ILE A 264 1.96 4.56 -2.91
N LYS A 265 0.91 4.87 -3.68
CA LYS A 265 0.98 5.89 -4.73
C LYS A 265 0.73 7.28 -4.16
N VAL A 266 1.46 8.25 -4.69
CA VAL A 266 1.21 9.67 -4.50
C VAL A 266 1.10 10.31 -5.88
N GLU A 267 -0.10 10.78 -6.22
CA GLU A 267 -0.45 11.26 -7.55
C GLU A 267 -0.74 12.76 -7.53
N PHE A 268 -0.19 13.49 -8.50
CA PHE A 268 -0.42 14.92 -8.66
C PHE A 268 -0.37 15.34 -10.12
N GLU A 269 -1.02 16.47 -10.39
CA GLU A 269 -1.21 17.01 -11.73
C GLU A 269 -0.23 18.14 -12.02
N VAL A 270 0.56 18.04 -13.08
CA VAL A 270 1.53 19.10 -13.47
C VAL A 270 1.30 19.61 -14.89
N SER A 271 1.83 20.80 -15.19
CA SER A 271 1.80 21.33 -16.56
C SER A 271 2.72 20.54 -17.49
N ALA A 272 2.50 20.67 -18.81
CA ALA A 272 3.35 20.04 -19.84
C ALA A 272 4.84 20.42 -19.75
N GLU A 273 5.14 21.64 -19.30
CA GLU A 273 6.51 22.10 -19.10
C GLU A 273 7.15 21.37 -17.93
N GLU A 274 6.40 21.22 -16.84
CA GLU A 274 6.87 20.62 -15.61
C GLU A 274 7.01 19.10 -15.73
N SER A 275 6.10 18.42 -16.42
CA SER A 275 6.23 16.98 -16.67
C SER A 275 7.53 16.64 -17.40
N ARG A 276 7.86 17.39 -18.46
CA ARG A 276 9.14 17.22 -19.19
C ARG A 276 10.38 17.50 -18.34
N ARG A 277 10.27 18.38 -17.34
CA ARG A 277 11.37 18.65 -16.40
C ARG A 277 11.55 17.47 -15.43
N LEU A 278 10.45 16.93 -14.95
CA LEU A 278 10.44 15.79 -14.01
C LEU A 278 10.92 14.48 -14.65
N GLU A 279 10.85 14.32 -15.99
CA GLU A 279 11.41 13.15 -16.70
C GLU A 279 12.89 12.86 -16.38
N ARG A 280 13.65 13.87 -15.93
CA ARG A 280 15.07 13.75 -15.56
C ARG A 280 15.30 13.55 -14.06
N ILE A 281 14.23 13.46 -13.27
CA ILE A 281 14.28 13.36 -11.80
C ILE A 281 13.71 12.00 -11.39
N GLU A 282 14.50 11.20 -10.69
CA GLU A 282 14.06 9.87 -10.24
C GLU A 282 13.36 9.89 -8.88
N ILE A 283 13.71 10.86 -8.02
CA ILE A 283 13.22 10.93 -6.65
C ILE A 283 12.74 12.34 -6.34
N LEU A 284 11.54 12.46 -5.80
CA LEU A 284 10.96 13.70 -5.31
C LEU A 284 10.68 13.62 -3.80
N PRO A 285 11.03 14.64 -3.01
CA PRO A 285 10.65 14.68 -1.60
C PRO A 285 9.14 14.80 -1.41
N VAL A 286 8.56 13.88 -0.66
CA VAL A 286 7.14 13.88 -0.26
C VAL A 286 7.05 14.21 1.22
N MET A 287 6.42 15.33 1.54
CA MET A 287 6.16 15.77 2.90
C MET A 287 4.85 15.15 3.38
N VAL A 288 4.94 14.40 4.47
CA VAL A 288 3.84 13.67 5.09
C VAL A 288 3.60 14.21 6.49
N ASN A 289 2.33 14.43 6.83
CA ASN A 289 1.93 14.84 8.17
C ASN A 289 1.80 13.59 9.05
N MET A 290 2.57 13.54 10.12
CA MET A 290 2.51 12.47 11.10
C MET A 290 1.33 12.68 12.07
N PRO A 291 0.84 11.63 12.74
CA PRO A 291 -0.24 11.74 13.73
C PRO A 291 0.06 12.67 14.91
N ASP A 292 1.34 12.88 15.24
CA ASP A 292 1.82 13.79 16.28
C ASP A 292 1.86 15.27 15.85
N GLY A 293 1.48 15.56 14.60
CA GLY A 293 1.51 16.89 14.01
C GLY A 293 2.87 17.32 13.45
N THR A 294 3.90 16.47 13.54
CA THR A 294 5.18 16.71 12.88
C THR A 294 5.06 16.44 11.38
N VAL A 295 5.95 17.05 10.59
CA VAL A 295 6.03 16.80 9.14
C VAL A 295 7.32 16.05 8.87
N GLN A 296 7.21 14.85 8.30
CA GLN A 296 8.35 14.05 7.88
C GLN A 296 8.49 14.07 6.37
N GLN A 297 9.75 14.11 5.91
CA GLN A 297 10.08 13.97 4.50
C GLN A 297 10.30 12.50 4.17
N ARG A 298 9.65 12.01 3.12
CA ARG A 298 9.82 10.68 2.54
C ARG A 298 10.28 10.78 1.09
N GLU A 299 10.95 9.74 0.63
CA GLU A 299 11.37 9.64 -0.77
C GLU A 299 10.22 9.07 -1.60
N GLY A 300 9.77 9.84 -2.60
CA GLY A 300 8.84 9.37 -3.62
C GLY A 300 9.58 9.07 -4.91
N TYR A 301 9.63 7.79 -5.28
CA TYR A 301 10.26 7.33 -6.52
C TYR A 301 9.33 7.60 -7.70
N LEU A 302 9.83 8.25 -8.74
CA LEU A 302 9.07 8.50 -9.97
C LEU A 302 8.76 7.18 -10.68
N TYR A 303 7.50 6.76 -10.62
CA TYR A 303 7.04 5.54 -11.26
C TYR A 303 6.55 5.78 -12.68
N ARG A 304 5.72 6.82 -12.86
CA ARG A 304 5.14 7.12 -14.16
C ARG A 304 4.78 8.60 -14.28
N ILE A 305 5.00 9.13 -15.46
CA ILE A 305 4.36 10.35 -15.96
C ILE A 305 3.45 9.92 -17.09
N ASP A 306 2.16 10.24 -17.01
CA ASP A 306 1.21 9.83 -18.04
C ASP A 306 1.57 10.49 -19.39
N PRO A 307 1.49 9.77 -20.52
CA PRO A 307 1.87 10.32 -21.82
C PRO A 307 0.79 11.25 -22.41
N VAL A 308 -0.43 11.20 -21.87
CA VAL A 308 -1.59 11.96 -22.33
C VAL A 308 -2.04 12.88 -21.21
N ALA A 309 -2.25 14.16 -21.54
CA ALA A 309 -2.79 15.11 -20.58
C ALA A 309 -4.29 14.89 -20.39
N ASP A 310 -4.79 15.11 -19.18
CA ASP A 310 -6.23 15.22 -18.93
C ASP A 310 -6.79 16.38 -19.77
N PRO A 311 -7.81 16.15 -20.61
CA PRO A 311 -8.32 17.17 -21.53
C PRO A 311 -9.04 18.34 -20.83
N LEU A 312 -9.57 18.12 -19.62
CA LEU A 312 -10.30 19.12 -18.83
C LEU A 312 -9.31 20.09 -18.15
N THR A 313 -8.28 19.55 -17.50
CA THR A 313 -7.31 20.36 -16.75
C THR A 313 -6.06 20.74 -17.56
N ARG A 314 -5.80 20.04 -18.68
CA ARG A 314 -4.59 20.15 -19.51
C ARG A 314 -3.30 19.89 -18.72
N THR A 315 -3.39 19.02 -17.73
CA THR A 315 -2.28 18.59 -16.88
C THR A 315 -1.92 17.15 -17.15
N TYR A 316 -0.70 16.78 -16.78
CA TYR A 316 -0.20 15.42 -16.83
C TYR A 316 -0.14 14.86 -15.41
N THR A 317 -0.71 13.67 -15.22
CA THR A 317 -0.62 12.94 -13.96
C THR A 317 0.79 12.39 -13.77
N VAL A 318 1.38 12.71 -12.63
CA VAL A 318 2.65 12.15 -12.17
C VAL A 318 2.35 11.24 -10.99
N THR A 319 2.77 9.98 -11.08
CA THR A 319 2.63 8.97 -10.03
C THR A 319 3.99 8.71 -9.41
N LEU A 320 4.11 8.98 -8.11
CA LEU A 320 5.23 8.56 -7.27
C LEU A 320 4.87 7.30 -6.49
N LEU A 321 5.85 6.45 -6.25
CA LEU A 321 5.77 5.36 -5.28
C LEU A 321 6.55 5.75 -4.03
N VAL A 322 5.88 5.72 -2.89
CA VAL A 322 6.46 5.99 -1.58
C VAL A 322 6.44 4.68 -0.79
N MET A 323 7.59 4.27 -0.24
CA MET A 323 7.64 3.16 0.69
C MET A 323 6.92 3.58 1.98
N ASN A 324 5.87 2.85 2.32
CA ASN A 324 4.97 3.20 3.41
C ASN A 324 5.31 2.35 4.63
N GLU A 325 5.12 2.91 5.82
CA GLU A 325 5.37 2.19 7.06
C GLU A 325 4.25 2.48 8.06
N LYS A 326 4.19 1.64 9.08
CA LYS A 326 3.30 1.83 10.21
C LYS A 326 4.01 2.57 11.33
N VAL A 327 3.32 3.55 11.91
CA VAL A 327 3.71 4.12 13.19
C VAL A 327 3.03 3.29 14.29
N ASN A 328 3.86 2.64 15.10
CA ASN A 328 3.40 2.08 16.35
C ASN A 328 3.44 3.19 17.40
N GLY A 329 2.33 3.42 18.11
CA GLY A 329 2.23 4.51 19.08
C GLY A 329 3.19 4.41 20.27
N LEU A 330 3.91 3.28 20.41
CA LEU A 330 4.77 2.96 21.54
C LEU A 330 5.99 2.15 21.05
N GLU A 331 7.10 2.81 20.76
CA GLU A 331 8.33 2.14 20.31
C GLU A 331 9.06 1.37 21.43
N ASN A 332 8.65 1.52 22.71
CA ASN A 332 9.48 1.15 23.87
C ASN A 332 8.96 0.04 24.78
N GLU A 333 7.88 -0.67 24.44
CA GLU A 333 7.34 -1.74 25.30
C GLU A 333 7.33 -3.08 24.56
N GLN A 334 8.50 -3.47 24.07
CA GLN A 334 8.69 -4.68 23.25
C GLN A 334 8.42 -6.00 23.99
N ASP A 335 8.08 -6.01 25.28
CA ASP A 335 7.84 -7.24 26.06
C ASP A 335 6.45 -7.31 26.72
N LEU A 336 5.56 -6.34 26.48
CA LEU A 336 4.20 -6.40 27.02
C LEU A 336 3.32 -7.41 26.28
N ALA A 337 2.36 -7.98 27.01
CA ALA A 337 1.28 -8.73 26.41
C ALA A 337 0.36 -7.77 25.63
N THR A 338 -0.14 -8.23 24.48
CA THR A 338 -0.96 -7.43 23.58
C THR A 338 -2.35 -8.03 23.45
N THR A 339 -3.33 -7.19 23.14
CA THR A 339 -4.68 -7.62 22.73
C THR A 339 -5.18 -6.70 21.64
N SER A 340 -5.91 -7.24 20.67
CA SER A 340 -6.48 -6.45 19.57
C SER A 340 -7.84 -5.85 19.90
N HIS A 341 -8.53 -6.40 20.90
CA HIS A 341 -9.93 -6.05 21.18
C HIS A 341 -10.20 -5.96 22.68
N ILE A 342 -11.15 -5.08 23.02
CA ILE A 342 -11.80 -5.06 24.33
C ILE A 342 -13.29 -5.24 24.15
N TRP A 343 -13.88 -6.12 24.94
CA TRP A 343 -15.25 -6.56 24.79
C TRP A 343 -16.07 -6.26 26.04
N ARG A 344 -17.35 -5.95 25.84
CA ARG A 344 -18.35 -6.10 26.91
C ARG A 344 -18.85 -7.55 26.91
N LEU A 345 -19.48 -7.97 27.99
CA LEU A 345 -20.06 -9.32 28.05
C LEU A 345 -21.56 -9.35 27.72
N ASP A 346 -22.26 -8.21 27.65
CA ASP A 346 -23.72 -8.16 27.49
C ASP A 346 -24.18 -7.98 26.03
N PHE A 347 -23.77 -8.90 25.16
CA PHE A 347 -24.10 -8.86 23.73
C PHE A 347 -25.55 -9.29 23.46
N LYS A 348 -26.45 -8.31 23.33
CA LYS A 348 -27.88 -8.54 23.01
C LYS A 348 -28.13 -9.02 21.58
N PHE A 349 -27.18 -8.85 20.65
CA PHE A 349 -27.35 -9.25 19.26
C PHE A 349 -27.07 -10.74 19.02
N LEU A 350 -26.48 -11.45 19.99
CA LEU A 350 -26.16 -12.87 19.83
C LEU A 350 -27.43 -13.72 19.91
N PRO A 351 -27.60 -14.70 19.01
CA PRO A 351 -28.69 -15.67 19.09
C PRO A 351 -28.76 -16.37 20.47
N GLY A 352 -29.93 -16.33 21.10
CA GLY A 352 -30.13 -16.91 22.44
C GLY A 352 -29.76 -15.99 23.60
N ALA A 353 -29.25 -14.78 23.35
CA ALA A 353 -29.02 -13.79 24.39
C ALA A 353 -30.33 -13.24 24.96
N ASN A 354 -30.40 -13.13 26.28
CA ASN A 354 -31.43 -12.42 27.03
C ASN A 354 -30.77 -11.38 27.96
N GLU A 355 -31.56 -10.66 28.77
CA GLU A 355 -31.02 -9.57 29.60
C GLU A 355 -29.98 -10.01 30.65
N ASN A 356 -29.92 -11.30 30.98
CA ASN A 356 -29.07 -11.85 32.05
C ASN A 356 -28.00 -12.82 31.51
N THR A 357 -27.89 -13.02 30.20
CA THR A 357 -26.85 -13.87 29.61
C THR A 357 -25.62 -13.05 29.27
N LEU A 358 -24.46 -13.52 29.71
CA LEU A 358 -23.17 -12.90 29.42
C LEU A 358 -22.36 -13.80 28.49
N PHE A 359 -21.72 -13.23 27.49
CA PHE A 359 -20.94 -13.95 26.51
C PHE A 359 -19.52 -13.39 26.46
N ALA A 360 -18.53 -14.27 26.54
CA ALA A 360 -17.13 -13.95 26.31
C ALA A 360 -16.67 -14.60 25.00
N GLU A 361 -15.75 -13.95 24.31
CA GLU A 361 -15.03 -14.58 23.20
C GLU A 361 -14.27 -15.80 23.73
N GLU A 362 -14.34 -16.93 23.02
CA GLU A 362 -13.73 -18.19 23.46
C GLU A 362 -12.21 -18.06 23.66
N GLY A 363 -11.51 -17.32 22.79
CA GLY A 363 -10.07 -17.04 22.91
C GLY A 363 -9.69 -16.15 24.09
N ALA A 364 -10.65 -15.44 24.70
CA ALA A 364 -10.41 -14.64 25.90
C ALA A 364 -10.53 -15.46 27.20
N ILE A 365 -11.14 -16.66 27.14
CA ILE A 365 -11.36 -17.53 28.30
C ILE A 365 -10.10 -18.33 28.59
N LEU A 366 -9.43 -17.98 29.69
CA LEU A 366 -8.21 -18.67 30.12
C LEU A 366 -8.50 -19.59 31.31
N GLN A 367 -7.62 -20.56 31.54
CA GLN A 367 -7.73 -21.51 32.64
C GLN A 367 -6.41 -21.63 33.40
N ASP A 368 -6.47 -21.55 34.72
CA ASP A 368 -5.37 -21.88 35.63
C ASP A 368 -5.81 -22.95 36.66
N ASP A 369 -4.97 -23.23 37.65
CA ASP A 369 -5.20 -24.24 38.68
C ASP A 369 -6.46 -23.97 39.55
N GLU A 370 -6.94 -22.72 39.61
CA GLU A 370 -8.13 -22.33 40.37
C GLU A 370 -9.42 -22.33 39.53
N GLY A 371 -9.30 -22.50 38.21
CA GLY A 371 -10.41 -22.58 37.27
C GLY A 371 -10.36 -21.54 36.15
N TYR A 372 -11.51 -21.29 35.53
CA TYR A 372 -11.60 -20.37 34.39
C TYR A 372 -11.66 -18.91 34.82
N TYR A 373 -11.02 -18.05 34.04
CA TYR A 373 -11.00 -16.61 34.29
C TYR A 373 -10.96 -15.79 33.01
N LEU A 374 -11.29 -14.52 33.15
CA LEU A 374 -11.15 -13.46 32.16
C LEU A 374 -10.26 -12.36 32.73
N TRP A 375 -9.64 -11.58 31.86
CA TRP A 375 -8.92 -10.37 32.23
C TRP A 375 -9.84 -9.16 32.06
N GLN A 376 -10.28 -8.58 33.18
CA GLN A 376 -11.07 -7.35 33.19
C GLN A 376 -10.15 -6.14 33.12
N VAL A 377 -10.49 -5.17 32.28
CA VAL A 377 -9.87 -3.84 32.24
C VAL A 377 -10.39 -2.97 33.40
N THR A 378 -9.49 -2.39 34.18
CA THR A 378 -9.81 -1.60 35.38
C THR A 378 -9.68 -0.09 35.19
N ASN A 379 -8.87 0.36 34.23
CA ASN A 379 -8.61 1.79 33.99
C ASN A 379 -9.46 2.40 32.85
N VAL A 380 -10.37 1.63 32.25
CA VAL A 380 -11.30 2.09 31.21
C VAL A 380 -12.68 1.51 31.46
N THR A 381 -13.69 2.38 31.44
CA THR A 381 -15.11 1.96 31.46
C THR A 381 -15.89 2.50 30.27
N VAL A 382 -17.07 1.93 30.03
CA VAL A 382 -17.96 2.35 28.94
C VAL A 382 -18.29 3.84 29.03
N GLY A 383 -17.93 4.59 27.99
CA GLY A 383 -18.14 6.04 27.90
C GLY A 383 -16.88 6.88 28.16
N GLU A 384 -15.80 6.25 28.63
CA GLU A 384 -14.49 6.90 28.80
C GLU A 384 -13.61 6.69 27.56
N ARG A 385 -12.66 7.60 27.36
CA ARG A 385 -11.64 7.43 26.32
C ARG A 385 -10.56 6.48 26.84
N PRO A 386 -10.13 5.48 26.06
CA PRO A 386 -8.97 4.67 26.39
C PRO A 386 -7.72 5.55 26.59
N PRO A 387 -6.74 5.11 27.39
CA PRO A 387 -5.47 5.79 27.57
C PRO A 387 -4.80 6.03 26.21
N LEU A 388 -4.23 7.22 26.02
CA LEU A 388 -3.56 7.60 24.77
C LEU A 388 -2.35 6.71 24.46
N ASN A 389 -1.74 6.15 25.50
CA ASN A 389 -0.66 5.18 25.42
C ASN A 389 -1.16 3.73 25.24
N GLY A 390 -2.45 3.47 25.09
CA GLY A 390 -2.98 2.12 24.84
C GLY A 390 -2.82 1.11 26.00
N LEU A 391 -2.22 1.49 27.12
CA LEU A 391 -1.99 0.59 28.26
C LEU A 391 -3.26 0.38 29.07
N LEU A 392 -3.70 -0.88 29.16
CA LEU A 392 -4.85 -1.31 29.91
C LEU A 392 -4.38 -1.99 31.20
N ASP A 393 -4.79 -1.45 32.34
CA ASP A 393 -4.61 -2.11 33.62
C ASP A 393 -5.64 -3.24 33.71
N VAL A 394 -5.20 -4.46 34.03
CA VAL A 394 -6.05 -5.65 34.04
C VAL A 394 -6.03 -6.38 35.37
N ARG A 395 -7.16 -7.00 35.71
CA ARG A 395 -7.28 -7.93 36.85
C ARG A 395 -7.98 -9.21 36.44
N LYS A 396 -7.63 -10.33 37.08
CA LYS A 396 -8.33 -11.61 36.89
C LYS A 396 -9.75 -11.53 37.48
N VAL A 397 -10.72 -12.00 36.71
CA VAL A 397 -12.11 -12.17 37.12
C VAL A 397 -12.50 -13.61 36.88
N ARG A 398 -12.92 -14.31 37.94
CA ARG A 398 -13.27 -15.74 37.86
C ARG A 398 -14.61 -15.93 37.17
N ILE A 399 -14.70 -16.95 36.32
CA ILE A 399 -15.91 -17.26 35.56
C ILE A 399 -16.25 -18.75 35.58
N THR A 400 -17.51 -19.06 35.27
CA THR A 400 -18.00 -20.42 35.03
C THR A 400 -18.53 -20.51 33.60
N PRO A 401 -17.74 -21.06 32.64
CA PRO A 401 -18.20 -21.24 31.27
C PRO A 401 -19.36 -22.23 31.20
N GLN A 402 -20.34 -21.92 30.37
CA GLN A 402 -21.54 -22.73 30.16
C GLN A 402 -21.45 -23.49 28.83
N SER A 403 -22.34 -24.47 28.61
CA SER A 403 -22.30 -25.32 27.42
C SER A 403 -22.74 -24.61 26.12
N LEU A 404 -23.41 -23.46 26.22
CA LEU A 404 -23.87 -22.71 25.05
C LEU A 404 -22.69 -21.95 24.41
N LYS A 405 -22.37 -22.32 23.17
CA LYS A 405 -21.44 -21.61 22.29
C LYS A 405 -22.18 -21.11 21.06
N VAL A 406 -21.90 -19.87 20.68
CA VAL A 406 -22.56 -19.17 19.57
C VAL A 406 -21.48 -18.75 18.57
N PRO A 407 -21.32 -19.47 17.46
CA PRO A 407 -20.53 -19.00 16.32
C PRO A 407 -21.15 -17.71 15.78
N PHE A 408 -20.32 -16.69 15.57
CA PHE A 408 -20.75 -15.39 15.09
C PHE A 408 -19.87 -14.95 13.93
N LEU A 409 -20.51 -14.72 12.77
CA LEU A 409 -19.87 -14.26 11.53
C LEU A 409 -18.61 -15.06 11.13
N GLY A 410 -18.59 -16.38 11.39
CA GLY A 410 -17.53 -17.29 10.96
C GLY A 410 -16.16 -17.13 11.67
N ASN A 411 -15.86 -15.95 12.19
CA ASN A 411 -14.55 -15.59 12.76
C ASN A 411 -14.53 -15.70 14.29
N TRP A 412 -15.66 -15.54 14.96
CA TRP A 412 -15.73 -15.54 16.42
C TRP A 412 -16.62 -16.65 16.94
N VAL A 413 -16.24 -17.21 18.10
CA VAL A 413 -17.09 -18.07 18.90
C VAL A 413 -17.29 -17.42 20.25
N PHE A 414 -18.52 -17.09 20.57
CA PHE A 414 -18.89 -16.53 21.87
C PHE A 414 -19.45 -17.62 22.76
N GLN A 415 -18.86 -17.81 23.93
CA GLN A 415 -19.32 -18.77 24.92
C GLN A 415 -20.09 -18.06 26.03
N HIS A 416 -21.23 -18.63 26.41
CA HIS A 416 -22.01 -18.14 27.55
C HIS A 416 -21.21 -18.38 28.85
N VAL A 417 -21.11 -17.37 29.71
CA VAL A 417 -20.32 -17.40 30.94
C VAL A 417 -21.11 -16.84 32.11
N ILE A 418 -20.86 -17.37 33.31
CA ILE A 418 -21.30 -16.76 34.57
C ILE A 418 -20.08 -16.10 35.21
N VAL A 419 -20.17 -14.81 35.50
CA VAL A 419 -19.10 -14.09 36.19
C VAL A 419 -19.26 -14.29 37.70
N ASN A 420 -18.25 -14.87 38.34
CA ASN A 420 -18.24 -15.18 39.78
C ASN A 420 -17.61 -14.02 40.57
N ASP A 421 -17.99 -12.79 40.26
CA ASP A 421 -17.48 -11.56 40.89
C ASP A 421 -18.61 -10.53 40.98
N GLU A 422 -18.99 -10.16 42.21
CA GLU A 422 -20.08 -9.20 42.47
C GLU A 422 -19.70 -7.75 42.11
N GLU A 423 -18.41 -7.43 42.04
CA GLU A 423 -17.91 -6.10 41.67
C GLU A 423 -17.95 -5.89 40.14
N PHE A 424 -18.04 -6.97 39.37
CA PHE A 424 -18.10 -6.89 37.92
C PHE A 424 -19.48 -6.39 37.45
N ALA A 425 -19.49 -5.25 36.77
CA ALA A 425 -20.67 -4.64 36.15
C ALA A 425 -20.64 -4.83 34.62
N PRO A 426 -21.41 -5.78 34.04
CA PRO A 426 -21.30 -6.14 32.63
C PRO A 426 -21.59 -5.02 31.62
N LYS A 427 -22.39 -4.03 32.03
CA LYS A 427 -22.74 -2.86 31.22
C LYS A 427 -21.67 -1.76 31.21
N LYS A 428 -20.67 -1.85 32.09
CA LYS A 428 -19.67 -0.81 32.32
C LYS A 428 -18.24 -1.31 32.13
N ASN A 429 -17.96 -2.55 32.52
CA ASN A 429 -16.62 -3.10 32.47
C ASN A 429 -16.33 -3.75 31.12
N PHE A 430 -15.09 -3.60 30.70
CA PHE A 430 -14.53 -4.31 29.57
C PHE A 430 -13.70 -5.50 30.05
N ILE A 431 -13.67 -6.54 29.24
CA ILE A 431 -12.66 -7.58 29.27
C ILE A 431 -11.73 -7.38 28.06
N ILE A 432 -10.48 -7.81 28.15
CA ILE A 432 -9.65 -7.96 26.96
C ILE A 432 -10.13 -9.18 26.16
N GLY A 433 -9.91 -9.17 24.84
CA GLY A 433 -10.12 -10.33 23.99
C GLY A 433 -9.02 -11.37 24.17
N GLU A 434 -8.73 -12.11 23.10
CA GLU A 434 -7.54 -12.96 23.06
C GLU A 434 -6.27 -12.13 23.38
N ILE A 435 -5.42 -12.71 24.22
CA ILE A 435 -4.16 -12.11 24.66
C ILE A 435 -3.01 -12.80 23.95
N GLU A 436 -2.14 -12.01 23.35
CA GLU A 436 -0.91 -12.47 22.73
C GLU A 436 0.27 -12.15 23.64
N VAL A 437 1.13 -13.16 23.87
CA VAL A 437 2.32 -13.03 24.71
C VAL A 437 3.55 -13.45 23.93
N LYS A 438 4.63 -12.67 24.01
CA LYS A 438 5.87 -12.99 23.28
C LYS A 438 6.65 -14.17 23.88
N GLN A 439 6.49 -14.41 25.18
CA GLN A 439 7.17 -15.48 25.91
C GLN A 439 6.17 -16.26 26.76
N GLY A 440 6.19 -17.59 26.65
CA GLY A 440 5.26 -18.47 27.37
C GLY A 440 3.93 -18.66 26.64
N THR A 441 2.88 -18.98 27.40
CA THR A 441 1.51 -19.09 26.89
C THR A 441 0.59 -18.10 27.60
N PRO A 442 -0.52 -17.69 26.98
CA PRO A 442 -1.53 -16.81 27.59
C PRO A 442 -1.94 -17.20 29.02
N GLU A 443 -2.05 -18.50 29.30
CA GLU A 443 -2.46 -19.05 30.60
C GLU A 443 -1.39 -18.89 31.68
N THR A 444 -0.12 -18.85 31.29
CA THR A 444 1.01 -18.68 32.21
C THR A 444 1.31 -17.21 32.53
N TRP A 445 0.74 -16.28 31.76
CA TRP A 445 0.96 -14.86 31.95
C TRP A 445 0.21 -14.33 33.18
N ASN A 446 0.92 -13.56 34.02
CA ASN A 446 0.40 -13.00 35.27
C ASN A 446 0.83 -11.52 35.44
N GLY A 447 0.88 -10.77 34.34
CA GLY A 447 1.10 -9.32 34.42
C GLY A 447 -0.15 -8.56 34.85
N ASP A 448 0.01 -7.25 35.03
CA ASP A 448 -1.03 -6.31 35.43
C ASP A 448 -1.38 -5.30 34.32
N GLN A 449 -0.61 -5.26 33.23
CA GLN A 449 -0.82 -4.36 32.11
C GLN A 449 -0.78 -5.10 30.77
N VAL A 450 -1.77 -4.80 29.92
CA VAL A 450 -1.87 -5.30 28.55
C VAL A 450 -1.95 -4.11 27.61
N LEU A 451 -1.18 -4.17 26.53
CA LEU A 451 -1.21 -3.17 25.48
C LEU A 451 -2.38 -3.45 24.52
N LEU A 452 -3.29 -2.49 24.37
CA LEU A 452 -4.28 -2.51 23.30
C LEU A 452 -3.61 -2.19 21.96
N ASP A 453 -3.19 -3.21 21.25
CA ASP A 453 -2.57 -3.10 19.93
C ASP A 453 -3.64 -3.28 18.85
N SER A 454 -4.18 -2.15 18.37
CA SER A 454 -5.11 -2.13 17.23
C SER A 454 -4.42 -2.36 15.88
N GLY A 455 -3.16 -2.78 15.88
CA GLY A 455 -2.28 -2.76 14.72
C GLY A 455 -1.72 -1.35 14.49
N GLY A 456 -0.43 -1.28 14.14
CA GLY A 456 0.23 -0.02 13.78
C GLY A 456 -0.54 0.74 12.70
N LYS A 457 -0.56 2.08 12.81
CA LYS A 457 -1.28 2.94 11.86
C LYS A 457 -0.38 3.27 10.69
N TRP A 458 -0.82 3.00 9.47
CA TRP A 458 -0.12 3.43 8.25
C TRP A 458 0.08 4.95 8.26
N ILE A 459 1.30 5.40 7.95
CA ILE A 459 1.64 6.82 7.82
C ILE A 459 0.80 7.47 6.73
N LEU A 460 0.71 6.81 5.58
CA LEU A 460 -0.11 7.23 4.44
C LEU A 460 -1.23 6.23 4.21
N ARG A 461 -2.46 6.72 4.02
CA ARG A 461 -3.61 5.89 3.63
C ARG A 461 -4.21 6.40 2.34
N PRO A 462 -4.83 5.52 1.52
CA PRO A 462 -5.59 5.94 0.36
C PRO A 462 -6.62 7.03 0.74
N GLY A 463 -6.63 8.13 0.01
CA GLY A 463 -7.46 9.30 0.26
C GLY A 463 -6.81 10.41 1.10
N ASP A 464 -5.64 10.17 1.72
CA ASP A 464 -4.87 11.23 2.37
C ASP A 464 -4.30 12.23 1.33
N LEU A 465 -3.96 13.43 1.79
CA LEU A 465 -3.26 14.44 0.99
C LEU A 465 -1.82 14.57 1.46
N ALA A 466 -0.88 14.50 0.52
CA ALA A 466 0.55 14.74 0.77
C ALA A 466 1.02 15.99 0.02
N LYS A 467 2.16 16.57 0.42
CA LYS A 467 2.78 17.68 -0.32
C LYS A 467 4.06 17.20 -0.98
N VAL A 468 4.16 17.35 -2.30
CA VAL A 468 5.37 16.98 -3.06
C VAL A 468 6.18 18.23 -3.33
N ASN A 469 7.47 18.19 -3.01
CA ASN A 469 8.40 19.24 -3.36
C ASN A 469 8.93 18.98 -4.78
N LEU A 470 8.59 19.88 -5.71
CA LEU A 470 9.00 19.83 -7.11
C LEU A 470 10.35 20.51 -7.33
N SER A 471 10.89 21.21 -6.34
CA SER A 471 12.22 21.82 -6.44
C SER A 471 13.21 20.68 -6.60
N GLY A 472 13.84 20.57 -7.77
CA GLY A 472 14.88 19.57 -7.99
C GLY A 472 15.99 19.73 -6.94
N ALA A 473 16.77 18.68 -6.71
CA ALA A 473 17.85 18.66 -5.73
C ALA A 473 18.93 19.76 -5.93
N GLU A 474 18.92 20.48 -7.05
CA GLU A 474 19.79 21.63 -7.31
C GLU A 474 19.16 22.95 -6.83
N THR A 475 18.97 23.09 -5.51
CA THR A 475 18.83 24.43 -4.92
C THR A 475 20.20 25.07 -4.84
N ILE A 476 20.53 25.96 -5.79
CA ILE A 476 21.76 26.76 -5.72
C ILE A 476 21.59 27.78 -4.59
N GLU A 477 22.25 27.57 -3.46
CA GLU A 477 22.34 28.58 -2.41
C GLU A 477 22.90 29.88 -2.98
N GLY A 478 22.24 30.99 -2.65
CA GLY A 478 22.58 32.29 -3.22
C GLY A 478 22.14 33.45 -2.34
N LEU A 479 22.53 34.65 -2.74
CA LEU A 479 22.05 35.88 -2.12
C LEU A 479 20.74 36.27 -2.79
N TYR A 480 19.64 36.20 -2.05
CA TYR A 480 18.30 36.55 -2.53
C TYR A 480 17.83 37.84 -1.87
N VAL A 481 17.42 38.83 -2.66
CA VAL A 481 16.95 40.14 -2.17
C VAL A 481 15.61 40.55 -2.81
N PRO A 482 14.77 41.32 -2.11
CA PRO A 482 13.52 41.82 -2.67
C PRO A 482 13.74 42.69 -3.92
N MET A 483 12.82 42.62 -4.88
CA MET A 483 12.84 43.49 -6.05
C MET A 483 12.90 44.98 -5.65
N ASP A 484 12.18 45.36 -4.60
CA ASP A 484 12.11 46.73 -4.09
C ASP A 484 13.44 47.26 -3.54
N ALA A 485 14.35 46.35 -3.16
CA ALA A 485 15.70 46.69 -2.70
C ALA A 485 16.67 46.97 -3.86
N ILE A 486 16.31 46.59 -5.09
CA ILE A 486 17.17 46.73 -6.27
C ILE A 486 16.84 48.03 -6.99
N VAL A 487 17.83 48.91 -7.11
CA VAL A 487 17.70 50.16 -7.86
C VAL A 487 18.26 49.99 -9.26
N ARG A 488 17.44 50.30 -10.27
CA ARG A 488 17.84 50.22 -11.68
C ARG A 488 18.10 51.62 -12.21
N THR A 489 19.26 51.83 -12.83
CA THR A 489 19.58 53.07 -13.54
C THR A 489 20.19 52.70 -14.88
N ASP A 490 19.60 53.22 -15.95
CA ASP A 490 19.90 52.86 -17.34
C ASP A 490 19.80 51.35 -17.59
N ASN A 491 20.94 50.65 -17.62
CA ASN A 491 21.07 49.21 -17.89
C ASN A 491 21.79 48.44 -16.77
N ASN A 492 22.09 49.09 -15.65
CA ASN A 492 22.80 48.50 -14.51
C ASN A 492 21.88 48.38 -13.30
N SER A 493 22.08 47.31 -12.52
CA SER A 493 21.37 47.07 -11.26
C SER A 493 22.29 47.36 -10.09
N TYR A 494 21.74 47.98 -9.05
CA TYR A 494 22.50 48.38 -7.86
C TYR A 494 21.76 47.96 -6.59
N LEU A 495 22.53 47.67 -5.54
CA LEU A 495 22.06 47.44 -4.19
C LEU A 495 22.68 48.50 -3.27
N PHE A 496 21.87 49.11 -2.40
CA PHE A 496 22.40 50.00 -1.37
C PHE A 496 22.70 49.19 -0.11
N ILE A 497 23.96 49.23 0.31
CA ILE A 497 24.39 48.69 1.60
C ILE A 497 24.61 49.82 2.60
N VAL A 498 24.54 49.50 3.89
CA VAL A 498 24.87 50.42 4.96
C VAL A 498 26.30 50.20 5.41
N GLU A 499 27.13 51.23 5.32
CA GLU A 499 28.50 51.27 5.85
C GLU A 499 28.60 52.35 6.95
N GLU A 500 29.55 52.18 7.87
CA GLU A 500 29.84 53.13 8.94
C GLU A 500 30.99 54.06 8.50
N GLU A 501 30.72 55.36 8.42
CA GLU A 501 31.71 56.38 8.09
C GLU A 501 31.75 57.41 9.24
N GLY A 502 32.72 57.23 10.15
CA GLY A 502 32.82 58.05 11.37
C GLY A 502 31.76 57.67 12.42
N GLN A 503 30.88 58.61 12.79
CA GLN A 503 29.76 58.39 13.74
C GLN A 503 28.40 58.27 13.05
N GLN A 504 28.37 58.24 11.70
CA GLN A 504 27.14 58.18 10.92
C GLN A 504 27.13 56.94 10.03
N LEU A 505 25.95 56.34 9.90
CA LEU A 505 25.70 55.28 8.94
C LEU A 505 25.37 55.92 7.59
N ILE A 506 26.01 55.47 6.53
CA ILE A 506 25.81 55.99 5.17
C ILE A 506 25.33 54.87 4.24
N ALA A 507 24.49 55.24 3.26
CA ALA A 507 24.09 54.34 2.19
C ALA A 507 25.12 54.37 1.07
N LYS A 508 25.76 53.23 0.79
CA LYS A 508 26.72 53.05 -0.30
C LYS A 508 26.13 52.20 -1.41
N ARG A 509 26.22 52.70 -2.63
CA ARG A 509 25.71 52.04 -3.82
C ARG A 509 26.71 51.02 -4.36
N ILE A 510 26.33 49.76 -4.43
CA ILE A 510 27.14 48.66 -4.99
C ILE A 510 26.50 48.15 -6.29
N PRO A 511 27.26 48.01 -7.39
CA PRO A 511 26.78 47.37 -8.61
C PRO A 511 26.57 45.87 -8.39
N ILE A 512 25.43 45.36 -8.87
CA ILE A 512 25.07 43.95 -8.79
C ILE A 512 24.59 43.43 -10.15
N ARG A 513 24.80 42.14 -10.39
CA ARG A 513 24.22 41.42 -11.52
C ARG A 513 23.03 40.62 -11.00
N ILE A 514 21.89 40.79 -11.65
CA ILE A 514 20.74 39.92 -11.39
C ILE A 514 20.98 38.66 -12.21
N ALA A 515 21.13 37.52 -11.52
CA ALA A 515 21.18 36.25 -12.21
C ALA A 515 19.78 35.95 -12.75
N GLU A 516 19.60 35.93 -14.07
CA GLU A 516 18.32 35.52 -14.65
C GLU A 516 18.03 34.08 -14.20
N SER A 517 16.94 33.92 -13.45
CA SER A 517 16.38 32.60 -13.21
C SER A 517 15.98 32.05 -14.56
N SER A 518 16.62 30.95 -14.96
CA SER A 518 16.35 30.22 -16.20
C SER A 518 14.87 30.31 -16.61
N GLY A 519 14.59 31.07 -17.67
CA GLY A 519 13.38 31.02 -18.49
C GLY A 519 12.03 31.48 -17.90
N LYS A 520 11.86 31.69 -16.60
CA LYS A 520 10.58 32.13 -16.02
C LYS A 520 10.63 33.57 -15.55
N LYS A 521 9.64 34.39 -15.96
CA LYS A 521 9.21 35.57 -15.21
C LYS A 521 8.72 35.07 -13.85
N THR A 522 9.64 34.93 -12.91
CA THR A 522 9.34 34.58 -11.53
C THR A 522 8.50 35.71 -10.94
N THR A 523 7.26 35.40 -10.56
CA THR A 523 6.48 36.21 -9.61
C THR A 523 6.98 35.99 -8.18
N THR A 524 8.28 35.82 -7.99
CA THR A 524 8.90 35.81 -6.67
C THR A 524 9.27 37.25 -6.35
N SER A 525 8.87 37.72 -5.18
CA SER A 525 9.27 39.05 -4.66
C SER A 525 10.78 39.17 -4.47
N LEU A 526 11.50 38.04 -4.44
CA LEU A 526 12.94 37.92 -4.23
C LEU A 526 13.66 37.51 -5.52
N LEU A 527 14.79 38.17 -5.83
CA LEU A 527 15.67 37.92 -6.98
C LEU A 527 17.06 37.49 -6.50
N ARG A 528 17.69 36.55 -7.22
CA ARG A 528 19.08 36.15 -6.96
C ARG A 528 20.04 37.21 -7.51
N ILE A 529 20.98 37.64 -6.68
CA ILE A 529 21.98 38.65 -7.04
C ILE A 529 23.40 38.09 -6.91
N GLU A 530 24.28 38.60 -7.75
CA GLU A 530 25.71 38.32 -7.78
C GLU A 530 26.47 39.66 -7.76
N PRO A 531 27.58 39.79 -6.99
CA PRO A 531 28.38 41.02 -6.99
C PRO A 531 29.01 41.27 -8.36
N VAL A 532 29.08 42.55 -8.77
CA VAL A 532 29.90 43.00 -9.90
C VAL A 532 31.20 43.52 -9.32
N ASP A 533 32.33 42.92 -9.72
CA ASP A 533 33.66 43.05 -9.11
C ASP A 533 33.72 42.38 -7.71
N ASP A 534 34.87 41.84 -7.27
CA ASP A 534 35.09 40.94 -6.10
C ASP A 534 34.69 41.51 -4.69
N VAL A 535 33.67 42.37 -4.62
CA VAL A 535 33.12 42.96 -3.42
C VAL A 535 32.31 41.91 -2.66
N ALA A 536 32.79 41.52 -1.48
CA ALA A 536 32.08 40.60 -0.58
C ALA A 536 30.77 41.23 -0.07
N LEU A 537 29.63 40.69 -0.52
CA LEU A 537 28.29 41.13 -0.16
C LEU A 537 27.69 40.40 1.05
N GLU A 538 28.12 39.17 1.31
CA GLU A 538 27.66 38.34 2.41
C GLU A 538 28.02 38.94 3.78
N GLY A 539 27.08 38.95 4.72
CA GLY A 539 27.22 39.54 6.05
C GLY A 539 27.04 41.06 6.12
N ARG A 540 26.80 41.74 5.00
CA ARG A 540 26.50 43.19 4.97
C ARG A 540 25.01 43.46 5.17
N ARG A 541 24.67 44.64 5.71
CA ARG A 541 23.28 45.10 5.81
C ARG A 541 22.90 45.88 4.56
N TYR A 542 21.83 45.46 3.88
CA TYR A 542 21.30 46.13 2.70
C TYR A 542 19.98 46.82 3.02
N ILE A 543 19.67 47.88 2.27
CA ILE A 543 18.43 48.66 2.42
C ILE A 543 17.30 47.96 1.66
N VAL A 544 16.25 47.60 2.39
CA VAL A 544 15.08 46.85 1.87
C VAL A 544 14.02 47.79 1.31
N LYS A 545 13.65 48.83 2.06
CA LYS A 545 12.63 49.84 1.68
C LYS A 545 13.23 51.24 1.65
N GLY A 546 12.82 52.03 0.66
CA GLY A 546 13.30 53.41 0.45
C GLY A 546 14.53 53.52 -0.45
N ALA A 547 15.10 52.40 -0.93
CA ALA A 547 16.31 52.37 -1.76
C ALA A 547 16.22 53.23 -3.04
N HIS A 548 15.04 53.29 -3.68
CA HIS A 548 14.80 54.07 -4.91
C HIS A 548 14.86 55.59 -4.71
N TYR A 549 14.76 56.08 -3.47
CA TYR A 549 14.93 57.49 -3.15
C TYR A 549 16.34 57.83 -2.66
N MET A 550 17.23 56.84 -2.53
CA MET A 550 18.57 57.01 -1.97
C MET A 550 19.56 57.52 -3.00
N ILE A 551 20.49 58.36 -2.51
CA ILE A 551 21.67 58.80 -3.26
C ILE A 551 22.90 58.22 -2.56
N ASP A 552 23.91 57.85 -3.34
CA ASP A 552 25.18 57.34 -2.82
C ASP A 552 25.83 58.34 -1.85
N GLY A 553 26.26 57.86 -0.68
CA GLY A 553 26.84 58.67 0.41
C GLY A 553 25.84 59.43 1.27
N GLU A 554 24.53 59.17 1.17
CA GLU A 554 23.51 59.82 2.00
C GLU A 554 23.43 59.18 3.40
N PRO A 555 23.38 59.98 4.49
CA PRO A 555 23.29 59.44 5.85
C PRO A 555 21.93 58.75 6.07
N VAL A 556 21.95 57.61 6.75
CA VAL A 556 20.80 56.75 7.01
C VAL A 556 20.63 56.45 8.49
N ALA A 557 19.38 56.27 8.91
CA ALA A 557 18.99 55.80 10.22
C ALA A 557 18.20 54.48 10.05
N PRO A 558 18.75 53.32 10.44
CA PRO A 558 18.03 52.05 10.41
C PRO A 558 16.82 52.09 11.34
N VAL A 559 15.65 51.65 10.85
CA VAL A 559 14.43 51.49 11.64
C VAL A 559 14.00 50.01 11.63
N SER A 560 13.47 49.49 12.73
CA SER A 560 12.99 48.10 12.78
C SER A 560 11.62 47.94 12.13
N ASP A 561 11.38 46.79 11.48
CA ASP A 561 10.18 46.45 10.68
C ASP A 561 8.84 46.48 11.46
N SER A 562 8.86 46.82 12.76
CA SER A 562 7.71 46.91 13.66
C SER A 562 7.10 48.31 13.80
N GLU A 563 7.68 49.34 13.18
CA GLU A 563 7.10 50.68 13.14
C GLU A 563 6.65 51.01 11.71
N GLU A 564 5.41 50.66 11.38
CA GLU A 564 4.71 51.21 10.22
C GLU A 564 4.63 52.73 10.37
N ILE A 565 5.39 53.44 9.54
CA ILE A 565 5.35 54.89 9.42
C ILE A 565 4.06 55.27 8.68
N GLN A 566 3.10 55.88 9.40
CA GLN A 566 1.98 56.63 8.82
C GLN A 566 2.45 57.88 8.06
#